data_AF-A0A4Q4BD91-F1
#
_entry.id   AF-A0A4Q4BD91-F1
#
_cell.length_a   1.000
_cell.length_b   1.000
_cell.length_c   1.000
_cell.angle_alpha   90.00
_cell.angle_beta   90.00
_cell.angle_gamma   90.00
#
_symmetry.space_group_name_H-M   'P 1'
#
loop_
_entity.id
_entity.type
_entity.pdbx_description
1 polymer ?
#
loop_
_entity_poly.entity_id
_entity_poly.type
_entity_poly.pdbx_seq_one_letter_code
_entity_poly.pdbx_strand_id
1 'polypeptide(L)'
;LWLLPLPTIDPFVVARSGAALPAYGPKFRYSHFAGFRKLPMVVGTVAGAGGLMAAAQVGPVRRALLSRVKQGEGPSEQVRAKSWFTVDFLGSEGDLRVHTRVSGGDPGYDETAKMLAESALCLAFDDNPPTSGQVTTAVAMGDALLGRLQRAGLSFEVL
;
A
#
# COMPACT_ATOMS: atom_id res chain seq x y z
N LEU A 1 4.46 -18.39 3.39
CA LEU A 1 5.21 -17.15 3.68
C LEU A 1 5.25 -16.97 5.20
N TRP A 2 6.30 -16.32 5.72
CA TRP A 2 6.29 -15.80 7.08
C TRP A 2 5.64 -14.42 7.05
N LEU A 3 4.62 -14.21 7.89
CA LEU A 3 3.83 -12.98 7.89
C LEU A 3 4.19 -12.14 9.11
N LEU A 4 4.58 -10.89 8.87
CA LEU A 4 4.80 -9.89 9.91
C LEU A 4 3.71 -8.82 9.81
N PRO A 5 2.96 -8.52 10.89
CA PRO A 5 1.99 -7.43 10.86
C PRO A 5 2.67 -6.13 10.44
N LEU A 6 2.08 -5.45 9.45
CA LEU A 6 2.56 -4.15 8.98
C LEU A 6 1.83 -3.04 9.74
N PRO A 7 2.53 -2.19 10.52
CA PRO A 7 1.91 -1.11 11.26
C PRO A 7 1.63 0.09 10.34
N THR A 8 0.72 -0.08 9.39
CA THR A 8 0.34 0.94 8.41
C THR A 8 -1.09 1.44 8.64
N ILE A 9 -1.49 2.48 7.90
CA ILE A 9 -2.86 3.02 7.96
C ILE A 9 -3.86 2.17 7.14
N ASP A 10 -3.38 1.30 6.26
CA ASP A 10 -4.20 0.55 5.30
C ASP A 10 -5.34 -0.25 5.95
N PRO A 11 -5.13 -0.98 7.08
CA PRO A 11 -6.23 -1.71 7.70
C PRO A 11 -7.38 -0.81 8.16
N PHE A 12 -7.09 0.42 8.59
CA PHE A 12 -8.11 1.38 9.00
C PHE A 12 -8.86 1.94 7.79
N VAL A 13 -8.17 2.22 6.70
CA VAL A 13 -8.78 2.68 5.44
C VAL A 13 -9.68 1.58 4.86
N VAL A 14 -9.21 0.34 4.83
CA VAL A 14 -9.99 -0.81 4.33
C VAL A 14 -11.18 -1.11 5.23
N ALA A 15 -11.03 -1.04 6.55
CA ALA A 15 -12.16 -1.18 7.48
C ALA A 15 -13.21 -0.08 7.28
N ARG A 16 -12.79 1.17 7.01
CA ARG A 16 -13.71 2.28 6.71
C ARG A 16 -14.48 2.03 5.42
N SER A 17 -13.83 1.53 4.37
CA SER A 17 -14.50 1.12 3.13
C SER A 17 -15.48 -0.04 3.39
N GLY A 18 -15.07 -1.05 4.15
CA GLY A 18 -15.89 -2.21 4.51
C GLY A 18 -17.15 -1.84 5.30
N ALA A 19 -17.06 -0.84 6.18
CA ALA A 19 -18.21 -0.33 6.92
C ALA A 19 -19.16 0.52 6.06
N ALA A 20 -18.65 1.19 5.02
CA ALA A 20 -19.41 2.10 4.18
C ALA A 20 -20.09 1.40 2.98
N LEU A 21 -19.51 0.32 2.46
CA LEU A 21 -19.97 -0.36 1.24
C LEU A 21 -20.70 -1.67 1.59
N PRO A 22 -22.00 -1.81 1.25
CA PRO A 22 -22.79 -3.01 1.58
C PRO A 22 -22.20 -4.32 1.03
N ALA A 23 -21.46 -4.26 -0.07
CA ALA A 23 -20.87 -5.40 -0.75
C ALA A 23 -19.91 -6.23 0.13
N TYR A 24 -19.27 -5.63 1.14
CA TYR A 24 -18.36 -6.36 2.04
C TYR A 24 -19.09 -7.13 3.15
N GLY A 25 -20.33 -6.74 3.45
CA GLY A 25 -21.15 -7.35 4.50
C GLY A 25 -20.71 -7.02 5.93
N PRO A 26 -21.59 -7.28 6.92
CA PRO A 26 -21.40 -6.83 8.32
C PRO A 26 -20.32 -7.61 9.08
N LYS A 27 -19.83 -8.72 8.53
CA LYS A 27 -18.79 -9.57 9.15
C LYS A 27 -17.43 -9.43 8.45
N PHE A 28 -17.25 -8.42 7.61
CA PHE A 28 -16.00 -8.18 6.91
C PHE A 28 -14.83 -8.06 7.88
N ARG A 29 -13.73 -8.74 7.56
CA ARG A 29 -12.48 -8.70 8.31
C ARG A 29 -11.34 -8.53 7.33
N TYR A 30 -10.37 -7.72 7.72
CA TYR A 30 -9.19 -7.45 6.94
C TYR A 30 -7.94 -7.55 7.83
N SER A 31 -6.85 -8.03 7.25
CA SER A 31 -5.55 -8.10 7.91
C SER A 31 -4.46 -7.88 6.87
N HIS A 32 -3.43 -7.11 7.24
CA HIS A 32 -2.37 -6.68 6.33
C HIS A 32 -1.00 -7.08 6.90
N PHE A 33 -0.19 -7.73 6.06
CA PHE A 33 1.08 -8.29 6.49
C PHE A 33 2.17 -8.07 5.45
N ALA A 34 3.40 -7.89 5.91
CA ALA A 34 4.58 -8.07 5.09
C ALA A 34 4.87 -9.57 4.96
N GLY A 35 4.97 -10.06 3.72
CA GLY A 35 5.29 -11.45 3.41
C GLY A 35 6.78 -11.67 3.20
N PHE A 36 7.39 -12.56 3.99
CA PHE A 36 8.80 -12.94 3.87
C PHE A 36 8.93 -14.40 3.45
N ARG A 37 9.85 -14.70 2.53
CA ARG A 37 10.12 -16.08 2.10
C ARG A 37 10.96 -16.88 3.11
N LYS A 38 11.82 -16.22 3.88
CA LYS A 38 12.80 -16.86 4.78
C LYS A 38 12.70 -16.27 6.19
N LEU A 39 12.65 -17.12 7.21
CA LEU A 39 12.59 -16.70 8.61
C LEU A 39 13.77 -15.79 9.03
N PRO A 40 15.03 -16.06 8.62
CA PRO A 40 16.14 -15.15 8.94
C PRO A 40 15.95 -13.71 8.44
N MET A 41 15.20 -13.51 7.34
CA MET A 41 14.87 -12.16 6.86
C MET A 41 13.93 -11.45 7.85
N VAL A 42 12.92 -12.16 8.37
CA VAL A 42 12.01 -11.61 9.39
C VAL A 42 12.79 -11.18 10.62
N VAL A 43 13.63 -12.08 11.15
CA VAL A 43 14.46 -11.80 12.33
C VAL A 43 15.39 -10.60 12.07
N GLY A 44 16.05 -10.57 10.91
CA GLY A 44 16.91 -9.47 10.50
C GLY A 44 16.17 -8.14 10.39
N THR A 45 14.97 -8.12 9.80
CA THR A 45 14.13 -6.90 9.71
C THR A 45 13.70 -6.40 11.09
N VAL A 46 13.21 -7.29 11.95
CA VAL A 46 12.75 -6.92 13.31
C VAL A 46 13.93 -6.42 14.15
N ALA A 47 15.04 -7.17 14.18
CA ALA A 47 16.23 -6.79 14.93
C ALA A 47 16.85 -5.49 14.38
N GLY A 48 16.89 -5.33 13.06
CA GLY A 48 17.40 -4.13 12.39
C GLY A 48 16.57 -2.89 12.73
N ALA A 49 15.23 -2.99 12.65
CA ALA A 49 14.33 -1.90 13.03
C ALA A 49 14.48 -1.53 14.51
N GLY A 50 14.49 -2.54 15.41
CA GLY A 50 14.71 -2.31 16.84
C GLY A 50 16.07 -1.67 17.15
N GLY A 51 17.13 -2.12 16.48
CA GLY A 51 18.46 -1.53 16.58
C GLY A 51 18.51 -0.08 16.09
N LEU A 52 17.88 0.23 14.97
CA LEU A 52 17.75 1.60 14.45
C LEU A 52 16.98 2.50 15.42
N MET A 53 15.87 2.01 15.98
CA MET A 53 15.09 2.75 16.97
C MET A 53 15.89 3.03 18.25
N ALA A 54 16.62 2.05 18.76
CA ALA A 54 17.50 2.21 19.92
C ALA A 54 18.65 3.20 19.63
N ALA A 55 19.30 3.07 18.47
CA ALA A 55 20.35 3.97 18.03
C ALA A 55 19.86 5.42 17.88
N ALA A 56 18.63 5.61 17.39
CA ALA A 56 18.01 6.93 17.26
C ALA A 56 17.75 7.64 18.60
N GLN A 57 17.72 6.90 19.73
CA GLN A 57 17.64 7.50 21.06
C GLN A 57 18.95 8.17 21.49
N VAL A 58 20.08 7.79 20.88
CA VAL A 58 21.40 8.32 21.20
C VAL A 58 21.71 9.51 20.30
N GLY A 59 21.77 10.72 20.89
CA GLY A 59 21.87 11.99 20.15
C GLY A 59 22.96 12.05 19.06
N PRO A 60 24.24 11.74 19.34
CA PRO A 60 25.29 11.72 18.32
C PRO A 60 25.03 10.72 17.19
N VAL A 61 24.53 9.53 17.53
CA VAL A 61 24.25 8.46 16.55
C VAL A 61 23.06 8.85 15.67
N ARG A 62 22.00 9.40 16.25
CA ARG A 62 20.87 9.96 15.50
C ARG A 62 21.32 11.02 14.49
N ARG A 63 22.19 11.95 14.89
CA ARG A 63 22.72 12.99 13.98
C ARG A 63 23.51 12.37 12.82
N ALA A 64 24.34 11.36 13.10
CA ALA A 64 25.09 10.65 12.07
C ALA A 64 24.19 9.83 11.14
N LEU A 65 23.09 9.24 11.64
CA LEU A 65 22.11 8.54 10.82
C LEU A 65 21.38 9.51 9.88
N LEU A 66 20.94 10.65 10.40
CA LEU A 66 20.22 11.67 9.63
C LEU A 66 21.12 12.33 8.57
N SER A 67 22.40 12.54 8.85
CA SER A 67 23.32 13.16 7.89
C SER A 67 23.63 12.28 6.67
N ARG A 68 23.34 10.97 6.74
CA ARG A 68 23.56 10.03 5.63
C ARG A 68 22.45 10.04 4.59
N VAL A 69 21.25 10.53 4.92
CA VAL A 69 20.13 10.59 4.00
C VAL A 69 19.84 12.05 3.69
N LYS A 70 20.31 12.51 2.53
CA LYS A 70 19.97 13.85 2.05
C LYS A 70 18.47 13.91 1.76
N GLN A 71 17.76 14.78 2.47
CA GLN A 71 16.34 15.02 2.22
C GLN A 71 16.16 15.71 0.86
N GLY A 72 15.11 15.35 0.13
CA GLY A 72 14.67 16.04 -1.09
C GLY A 72 15.28 15.55 -2.41
N GLU A 73 16.33 14.73 -2.42
CA GLU A 73 16.91 14.22 -3.67
C GLU A 73 16.16 12.99 -4.22
N GLY A 74 15.51 12.21 -3.33
CA GLY A 74 14.82 10.97 -3.71
C GLY A 74 15.76 9.90 -4.29
N PRO A 75 15.23 8.73 -4.66
CA PRO A 75 16.00 7.71 -5.37
C PRO A 75 16.30 8.17 -6.80
N SER A 76 17.48 7.79 -7.31
CA SER A 76 17.84 8.06 -8.71
C SER A 76 16.88 7.36 -9.67
N GLU A 77 16.77 7.86 -10.90
CA GLU A 77 15.93 7.27 -11.95
C GLU A 77 16.22 5.79 -12.16
N GLN A 78 17.49 5.39 -12.14
CA GLN A 78 17.91 4.00 -12.28
C GLN A 78 17.43 3.10 -11.13
N VAL A 79 17.35 3.65 -9.91
CA VAL A 79 16.81 2.93 -8.76
C VAL A 79 15.30 2.75 -8.94
N ARG A 80 14.58 3.82 -9.26
CA ARG A 80 13.13 3.75 -9.51
C ARG A 80 12.78 2.78 -10.63
N ALA A 81 13.50 2.82 -11.74
CA ALA A 81 13.29 1.93 -12.88
C ALA A 81 13.50 0.43 -12.57
N LYS A 82 14.23 0.10 -11.50
CA LYS A 82 14.45 -1.29 -11.04
C LYS A 82 13.54 -1.69 -9.88
N SER A 83 12.87 -0.72 -9.27
CA SER A 83 11.91 -0.96 -8.20
C SER A 83 10.62 -1.51 -8.77
N TRP A 84 9.98 -2.36 -7.98
CA TRP A 84 8.67 -2.93 -8.28
C TRP A 84 7.96 -3.24 -6.98
N PHE A 85 6.64 -3.42 -7.05
CA PHE A 85 5.87 -3.94 -5.92
C PHE A 85 4.84 -4.97 -6.36
N THR A 86 4.47 -5.84 -5.43
CA THR A 86 3.31 -6.72 -5.53
C THR A 86 2.55 -6.73 -4.22
N VAL A 87 1.23 -6.71 -4.29
CA VAL A 87 0.34 -6.96 -3.16
C VAL A 87 -0.59 -8.10 -3.53
N ASP A 88 -0.57 -9.16 -2.73
CA ASP A 88 -1.49 -10.30 -2.86
C ASP A 88 -2.67 -10.11 -1.91
N PHE A 89 -3.88 -10.02 -2.48
CA PHE A 89 -5.14 -10.03 -1.76
C PHE A 89 -5.73 -11.43 -1.78
N LEU A 90 -5.89 -12.02 -0.59
CA LEU A 90 -6.53 -13.31 -0.40
C LEU A 90 -7.92 -13.07 0.19
N GLY A 91 -8.94 -13.17 -0.66
CA GLY A 91 -10.34 -12.98 -0.28
C GLY A 91 -11.02 -14.32 -0.02
N SER A 92 -11.96 -14.33 0.92
CA SER A 92 -12.77 -15.52 1.11
C SER A 92 -14.14 -15.29 1.72
N GLU A 93 -15.13 -16.04 1.22
CA GLU A 93 -16.51 -16.00 1.67
C GLU A 93 -17.11 -17.41 1.59
N GLY A 94 -17.42 -18.01 2.75
CA GLY A 94 -17.80 -19.42 2.83
C GLY A 94 -16.70 -20.32 2.22
N ASP A 95 -17.08 -21.09 1.20
CA ASP A 95 -16.18 -21.97 0.44
C ASP A 95 -15.50 -21.26 -0.74
N LEU A 96 -15.93 -20.05 -1.10
CA LEU A 96 -15.31 -19.27 -2.16
C LEU A 96 -13.98 -18.69 -1.67
N ARG A 97 -12.94 -18.88 -2.49
CA ARG A 97 -11.61 -18.29 -2.31
C ARG A 97 -11.24 -17.55 -3.59
N VAL A 98 -10.69 -16.35 -3.44
CA VAL A 98 -10.16 -15.56 -4.55
C VAL A 98 -8.76 -15.09 -4.18
N HIS A 99 -7.83 -15.18 -5.13
CA HIS A 99 -6.50 -14.62 -5.01
C HIS A 99 -6.35 -13.55 -6.09
N THR A 100 -6.18 -12.30 -5.69
CA THR A 100 -5.90 -11.20 -6.61
C THR A 100 -4.52 -10.66 -6.34
N ARG A 101 -3.73 -10.38 -7.38
CA ARG A 101 -2.46 -9.68 -7.28
C ARG A 101 -2.57 -8.30 -7.91
N VAL A 102 -2.09 -7.30 -7.17
CA VAL A 102 -1.84 -5.96 -7.69
C VAL A 102 -0.34 -5.76 -7.84
N SER A 103 0.11 -5.20 -8.95
CA SER A 103 1.54 -4.95 -9.19
C SER A 103 1.82 -3.71 -10.02
N GLY A 104 3.03 -3.17 -9.88
CA GLY A 104 3.51 -1.98 -10.59
C GLY A 104 5.01 -1.76 -10.39
N GLY A 105 5.49 -0.61 -10.88
CA GLY A 105 6.88 -0.17 -10.78
C GLY A 105 7.24 0.37 -9.39
N ASP A 106 7.97 1.48 -9.32
CA ASP A 106 8.45 2.04 -8.06
C ASP A 106 7.29 2.46 -7.14
N PRO A 107 7.09 1.79 -5.99
CA PRO A 107 5.96 2.08 -5.12
C PRO A 107 6.12 3.42 -4.39
N GLY A 108 7.34 3.92 -4.23
CA GLY A 108 7.63 5.09 -3.39
C GLY A 108 7.41 6.43 -4.08
N TYR A 109 7.62 6.49 -5.39
CA TYR A 109 7.58 7.72 -6.18
C TYR A 109 6.66 7.57 -7.38
N ASP A 110 7.03 6.76 -8.37
CA ASP A 110 6.38 6.78 -9.67
C ASP A 110 4.93 6.27 -9.56
N GLU A 111 4.71 5.13 -8.90
CA GLU A 111 3.38 4.55 -8.75
C GLU A 111 2.50 5.34 -7.77
N THR A 112 3.08 5.88 -6.69
CA THR A 112 2.33 6.73 -5.75
C THR A 112 1.91 8.04 -6.42
N ALA A 113 2.79 8.70 -7.17
CA ALA A 113 2.46 9.93 -7.90
C ALA A 113 1.36 9.67 -8.95
N LYS A 114 1.46 8.54 -9.66
CA LYS A 114 0.44 8.09 -10.61
C LYS A 114 -0.90 7.84 -9.92
N MET A 115 -0.93 7.10 -8.81
CA MET A 115 -2.17 6.85 -8.04
C MET A 115 -2.84 8.16 -7.60
N LEU A 116 -2.04 9.14 -7.16
CA LEU A 116 -2.55 10.45 -6.76
C LEU A 116 -3.11 11.24 -7.94
N ALA A 117 -2.37 11.30 -9.06
CA ALA A 117 -2.81 11.99 -10.26
C ALA A 117 -4.08 11.37 -10.85
N GLU A 118 -4.13 10.05 -10.96
CA GLU A 118 -5.30 9.32 -11.47
C GLU A 118 -6.50 9.48 -10.53
N SER A 119 -6.30 9.56 -9.21
CA SER A 119 -7.38 9.86 -8.26
C SER A 119 -7.94 11.28 -8.48
N ALA A 120 -7.07 12.28 -8.68
CA ALA A 120 -7.51 13.64 -8.95
C ALA A 120 -8.30 13.75 -10.26
N LEU A 121 -7.80 13.09 -11.32
CA LEU A 121 -8.50 13.03 -12.60
C LEU A 121 -9.82 12.26 -12.51
N CYS A 122 -9.87 11.19 -11.72
CA CYS A 122 -11.09 10.43 -11.48
C CYS A 122 -12.17 11.33 -10.89
N LEU A 123 -11.84 12.04 -9.80
CA LEU A 123 -12.77 12.95 -9.12
C LEU A 123 -13.27 14.09 -10.02
N ALA A 124 -12.42 14.59 -10.93
CA ALA A 124 -12.76 15.74 -11.77
C ALA A 124 -13.57 15.38 -13.02
N PHE A 125 -13.38 14.18 -13.58
CA PHE A 125 -13.84 13.87 -14.94
C PHE A 125 -14.72 12.63 -15.07
N ASP A 126 -14.78 11.75 -14.07
CA ASP A 126 -15.52 10.51 -14.15
C ASP A 126 -16.87 10.60 -13.41
N ASP A 127 -17.83 9.75 -13.81
CA ASP A 127 -19.15 9.65 -13.19
C ASP A 127 -19.07 8.88 -11.87
N ASN A 128 -18.69 9.60 -10.81
CA ASN A 128 -18.47 9.04 -9.48
C ASN A 128 -19.75 9.08 -8.62
N PRO A 129 -19.88 8.18 -7.63
CA PRO A 129 -21.00 8.21 -6.69
C PRO A 129 -21.13 9.58 -5.99
N PRO A 130 -22.37 10.10 -5.81
CA PRO A 130 -22.57 11.36 -5.10
C PRO A 130 -22.25 11.17 -3.60
N THR A 131 -21.09 11.64 -3.18
CA THR A 131 -20.60 11.54 -1.80
C THR A 131 -19.81 12.78 -1.39
N SER A 132 -19.67 13.02 -0.09
CA SER A 132 -18.95 14.19 0.42
C SER A 132 -18.33 13.94 1.80
N GLY A 133 -17.44 14.84 2.22
CA GLY A 133 -16.69 14.72 3.46
C GLY A 133 -15.43 13.87 3.30
N GLN A 134 -15.02 13.20 4.37
CA GLN A 134 -13.86 12.31 4.36
C GLN A 134 -14.29 10.91 3.95
N VAL A 135 -13.99 10.51 2.73
CA VAL A 135 -14.37 9.21 2.16
C VAL A 135 -13.15 8.50 1.59
N THR A 136 -13.21 7.17 1.51
CA THR A 136 -12.12 6.38 0.94
C THR A 136 -12.21 6.35 -0.58
N THR A 137 -11.12 5.98 -1.25
CA THR A 137 -11.09 5.83 -2.71
C THR A 137 -12.10 4.79 -3.21
N ALA A 138 -12.30 3.71 -2.46
CA ALA A 138 -13.31 2.69 -2.77
C ALA A 138 -14.75 3.24 -2.75
N VAL A 139 -15.05 4.17 -1.83
CA VAL A 139 -16.38 4.78 -1.71
C VAL A 139 -16.59 5.90 -2.74
N ALA A 140 -15.56 6.73 -2.95
CA ALA A 140 -15.67 7.94 -3.77
C ALA A 140 -15.45 7.71 -5.26
N MET A 141 -14.70 6.67 -5.63
CA MET A 141 -14.25 6.48 -7.02
C MET A 141 -14.42 5.04 -7.50
N GLY A 142 -14.24 4.04 -6.63
CA GLY A 142 -14.51 2.63 -6.93
C GLY A 142 -13.92 2.16 -8.25
N ASP A 143 -14.78 1.59 -9.11
CA ASP A 143 -14.40 1.03 -10.40
C ASP A 143 -13.85 2.07 -11.40
N ALA A 144 -14.25 3.34 -11.28
CA ALA A 144 -13.73 4.40 -12.16
C ALA A 144 -12.22 4.59 -11.95
N LEU A 145 -11.77 4.66 -10.69
CA LEU A 145 -10.35 4.72 -10.36
C LEU A 145 -9.63 3.42 -10.73
N LEU A 146 -10.25 2.26 -10.51
CA LEU A 146 -9.66 0.97 -10.91
C LEU A 146 -9.32 0.96 -12.41
N GLY A 147 -10.30 1.34 -13.25
CA GLY A 147 -10.10 1.39 -14.70
C GLY A 147 -9.03 2.41 -15.12
N ARG A 148 -8.93 3.55 -14.41
CA ARG A 148 -7.85 4.53 -14.62
C ARG A 148 -6.48 3.97 -14.32
N LEU A 149 -6.30 3.37 -13.15
CA LEU A 149 -5.02 2.80 -12.72
C LEU A 149 -4.55 1.70 -13.67
N GLN A 150 -5.48 0.86 -14.16
CA GLN A 150 -5.18 -0.15 -15.18
C GLN A 150 -4.69 0.49 -16.48
N ARG A 151 -5.36 1.53 -16.99
CA ARG A 151 -4.92 2.28 -18.19
C ARG A 151 -3.57 2.97 -17.98
N ALA A 152 -3.27 3.38 -16.75
CA ALA A 152 -1.99 3.98 -16.36
C ALA A 152 -0.88 2.94 -16.08
N GLY A 153 -1.16 1.65 -16.30
CA GLY A 153 -0.16 0.58 -16.30
C GLY A 153 0.00 -0.18 -14.97
N LEU A 154 -0.89 -0.01 -13.99
CA LEU A 154 -0.95 -0.94 -12.85
C LEU A 154 -1.65 -2.21 -13.28
N SER A 155 -1.13 -3.36 -12.87
CA SER A 155 -1.79 -4.65 -13.12
C SER A 155 -2.64 -5.07 -11.91
N PHE A 156 -3.84 -5.56 -12.21
CA PHE A 156 -4.79 -6.16 -11.27
C PHE A 156 -5.24 -7.50 -11.86
N GLU A 157 -4.75 -8.60 -11.32
CA GLU A 157 -4.93 -9.95 -11.88
C GLU A 157 -5.59 -10.87 -10.86
N VAL A 158 -6.60 -11.63 -11.27
CA VAL A 158 -7.11 -12.76 -10.50
C VAL A 158 -6.28 -14.00 -10.87
N LEU A 159 -5.72 -14.67 -9.87
CA LEU A 159 -4.81 -15.80 -9.99
C LEU A 159 -5.51 -17.15 -9.75
#